data_AF-A0A9E5ETK9-F1
#
_entry.id   AF-A0A9E5ETK9-F1
#
_cell.length_a   1.000
_cell.length_b   1.000
_cell.length_c   1.000
_cell.angle_alpha   90.00
_cell.angle_beta   90.00
_cell.angle_gamma   90.00
#
_symmetry.space_group_name_H-M   'P 1'
#
loop_
_entity.id
_entity.type
_entity.pdbx_description
1 polymer ?
#
loop_
_entity_poly.entity_id
_entity_poly.type
_entity_poly.pdbx_seq_one_letter_code
_entity_poly.pdbx_strand_id
1 'polypeptide(L)' 'MRVIAAIDILNGQVVRGLSGIRESYKPLISKVSKAIAPFELIMEMREALGITDFYIADLDAILAGQKNER' A
#
# COMPACT_ATOMS: atom_id res chain seq x y z
N MET A 1 -6.52 13.34 -18.21
CA MET A 1 -5.52 13.24 -17.12
C MET A 1 -5.58 11.82 -16.58
N ARG A 2 -4.44 11.13 -16.43
CA ARG A 2 -4.38 9.77 -15.86
C ARG A 2 -4.00 9.87 -14.39
N VAL A 3 -4.72 9.17 -13.52
CA VAL A 3 -4.47 9.12 -12.07
C VAL A 3 -4.03 7.70 -11.73
N ILE A 4 -2.89 7.56 -11.05
CA ILE A 4 -2.35 6.27 -10.62
C ILE A 4 -2.22 6.31 -9.10
N ALA A 5 -2.88 5.40 -8.40
CA ALA A 5 -2.72 5.27 -6.95
C ALA A 5 -1.41 4.52 -6.64
N ALA A 6 -0.51 5.16 -5.89
CA ALA A 6 0.71 4.53 -5.38
C ALA A 6 0.45 3.91 -4.02
N ILE A 7 0.74 2.63 -3.87
CA ILE A 7 0.55 1.85 -2.63
C ILE A 7 1.87 1.19 -2.26
N ASP A 8 2.34 1.48 -1.06
CA ASP A 8 3.52 0.86 -0.47
C ASP A 8 3.08 -0.30 0.46
N ILE A 9 3.71 -1.46 0.29
CA ILE A 9 3.49 -2.65 1.12
C ILE A 9 4.79 -2.97 1.86
N LEU A 10 4.72 -3.14 3.18
CA LEU A 10 5.84 -3.54 4.03
C LEU A 10 5.35 -4.55 5.06
N ASN A 11 6.07 -5.67 5.22
CA ASN A 11 5.67 -6.81 6.05
C ASN A 11 4.22 -7.27 5.77
N GLY A 12 3.87 -7.40 4.48
CA GLY A 12 2.55 -7.83 4.01
C GLY A 12 1.40 -6.84 4.23
N GLN A 13 1.67 -5.63 4.72
CA GLN A 13 0.65 -4.65 5.08
C GLN A 13 0.82 -3.35 4.31
N VAL A 14 -0.30 -2.68 4.02
CA VAL A 14 -0.24 -1.33 3.45
C VAL A 14 0.31 -0.36 4.48
N VAL A 15 1.29 0.43 4.07
CA VAL A 15 1.92 1.47 4.91
C VAL A 15 1.75 2.86 4.31
N ARG A 16 1.72 3.87 5.18
CA ARG A 16 1.78 5.27 4.77
C ARG A 16 3.22 5.73 4.66
N GLY A 17 3.58 6.22 3.48
CA GLY A 17 4.86 6.88 3.28
C GLY A 17 4.96 8.21 4.02
N LEU A 18 6.17 8.52 4.50
CA LEU A 18 6.53 9.83 5.04
C LEU A 18 7.85 10.28 4.43
N SER A 19 7.76 11.19 3.46
CA SER A 19 8.92 11.84 2.81
C SER A 19 10.00 10.88 2.28
N GLY A 20 9.64 9.64 1.92
CA GLY A 20 10.60 8.63 1.48
C GLY A 20 11.47 8.00 2.58
N ILE A 21 11.27 8.39 3.86
CA ILE A 21 12.01 7.87 5.01
C ILE A 21 11.35 6.55 5.44
N ARG A 22 11.78 5.44 4.84
CA ARG A 22 11.13 4.11 4.95
C ARG A 22 11.04 3.60 6.39
N GLU A 23 12.01 3.96 7.24
CA GLU A 23 12.05 3.60 8.66
C GLU A 23 10.92 4.26 9.46
N SER A 24 10.37 5.37 8.94
CA SER A 24 9.27 6.10 9.57
C SER A 24 7.89 5.65 9.08
N TYR A 25 7.85 4.73 8.11
CA TYR A 25 6.59 4.27 7.54
C TYR A 25 5.83 3.47 8.59
N LYS A 26 4.51 3.67 8.63
CA LYS A 26 3.62 3.03 9.60
C LYS A 26 2.47 2.35 8.88
N PRO A 27 1.88 1.29 9.46
CA PRO A 27 0.65 0.71 8.93
C PRO A 27 -0.39 1.79 8.65
N LEU A 28 -1.05 1.66 7.50
CA LEU A 28 -2.20 2.49 7.19
C LEU A 28 -3.36 2.05 8.08
N ILE A 29 -3.74 2.90 9.02
CA ILE A 29 -4.83 2.64 9.96
C ILE A 29 -6.11 3.23 9.38
N SER A 30 -7.14 2.40 9.17
CA SER A 30 -8.50 2.87 8.93
C SER A 30 -9.27 2.97 10.24
N LYS A 31 -10.41 3.69 10.24
CA LYS A 31 -11.29 3.74 11.43
C LYS A 31 -11.85 2.36 11.82
N VAL A 32 -11.77 1.37 10.93
CA VAL A 32 -12.41 0.06 11.08
C VAL A 32 -11.38 -1.06 11.27
N SER A 33 -10.18 -0.95 10.68
CA SER A 33 -9.10 -1.93 10.82
C SER A 33 -7.75 -1.27 11.12
N LYS A 34 -6.99 -1.88 12.03
CA LYS A 34 -5.61 -1.47 12.35
C LYS A 34 -4.62 -1.77 11.21
N ALA A 35 -4.99 -2.66 10.30
CA ALA A 35 -4.20 -3.01 9.12
C ALA A 35 -5.16 -3.26 7.95
N ILE A 36 -5.02 -2.52 6.87
CA ILE A 36 -5.80 -2.76 5.66
C ILE A 36 -5.04 -3.74 4.79
N ALA A 37 -5.65 -4.87 4.45
CA ALA A 37 -5.07 -5.81 3.51
C ALA A 37 -4.95 -5.12 2.12
N PRO A 38 -3.84 -5.31 1.39
CA PRO A 38 -3.63 -4.59 0.12
C PRO A 38 -4.78 -4.75 -0.89
N PHE A 39 -5.31 -5.97 -1.01
CA PHE A 39 -6.42 -6.25 -1.93
C PHE A 39 -7.71 -5.52 -1.55
N GLU A 40 -8.06 -5.50 -0.26
CA GLU A 40 -9.24 -4.81 0.26
C GLU A 40 -9.16 -3.31 -0.03
N LEU A 41 -8.00 -2.68 0.23
CA LEU A 41 -7.79 -1.27 -0.05
C LEU A 41 -7.98 -0.95 -1.53
N ILE A 42 -7.40 -1.77 -2.42
CA ILE A 42 -7.48 -1.56 -3.86
C ILE A 42 -8.93 -1.64 -4.34
N MET A 43 -9.69 -2.62 -3.85
CA MET A 43 -11.10 -2.78 -4.18
C MET A 43 -11.93 -1.60 -3.67
N GLU A 44 -11.75 -1.17 -2.43
CA GLU A 44 -12.42 0.01 -1.87
C GLU A 44 -12.09 1.29 -2.65
N MET A 45 -10.82 1.52 -2.99
CA MET A 45 -10.41 2.68 -3.79
C MET A 45 -11.02 2.66 -5.19
N ARG A 46 -11.10 1.47 -5.80
CA ARG A 46 -11.74 1.29 -7.11
C ARG A 46 -13.24 1.63 -7.04
N GLU A 47 -13.94 1.11 -6.04
CA GLU A 47 -15.39 1.31 -5.89
C GLU A 47 -15.74 2.74 -5.47
N ALA A 48 -15.01 3.31 -4.51
CA ALA A 48 -15.32 4.61 -3.93
C ALA A 48 -14.81 5.79 -4.79
N LEU A 49 -13.67 5.63 -5.48
CA LEU A 49 -13.00 6.72 -6.19
C LEU A 49 -12.91 6.51 -7.71
N GLY A 50 -13.30 5.33 -8.22
CA GLY A 50 -13.21 5.01 -9.65
C GLY A 50 -11.77 4.86 -10.16
N ILE A 51 -10.77 4.69 -9.28
CA ILE A 51 -9.37 4.52 -9.67
C ILE A 51 -9.17 3.09 -10.21
N THR A 52 -8.57 2.99 -11.39
CA THR A 52 -8.33 1.71 -12.07
C THR A 52 -6.85 1.42 -12.34
N ASP A 53 -5.99 2.42 -12.20
CA ASP A 53 -4.54 2.30 -12.35
C ASP A 53 -3.85 2.36 -10.98
N PHE A 54 -3.02 1.35 -10.70
CA PHE A 54 -2.31 1.23 -9.42
C PHE A 54 -0.83 0.95 -9.65
N TYR A 55 0.02 1.60 -8.87
CA TYR A 55 1.44 1.30 -8.71
C TYR A 55 1.64 0.68 -7.33
N ILE A 56 2.17 -0.54 -7.28
CA ILE A 56 2.39 -1.27 -6.03
C ILE A 56 3.90 -1.42 -5.81
N ALA A 57 4.38 -0.94 -4.67
CA ALA A 57 5.76 -1.13 -4.23
C ALA A 57 5.81 -2.20 -3.13
N ASP A 58 6.42 -3.34 -3.44
CA ASP A 58 6.78 -4.37 -2.46
C ASP A 58 8.09 -3.96 -1.77
N LEU A 59 7.98 -3.33 -0.60
CA LEU A 59 9.14 -2.79 0.10
C LEU A 59 10.03 -3.89 0.69
N ASP A 60 9.49 -5.06 1.01
CA ASP A 60 10.29 -6.21 1.45
C ASP A 60 11.19 -6.70 0.32
N ALA A 61 10.66 -6.78 -0.91
CA ALA A 61 11.46 -7.12 -2.09
C ALA A 61 12.52 -6.06 -2.38
N ILE A 62 12.15 -4.77 -2.26
CA ILE A 62 13.06 -3.65 -2.56
C ILE A 62 14.16 -3.49 -1.51
N LEU A 63 13.85 -3.72 -0.23
CA LEU A 63 14.77 -3.51 0.89
C LEU A 63 15.61 -4.75 1.21
N ALA A 64 15.00 -5.93 1.18
CA ALA A 64 15.61 -7.17 1.65
C ALA A 64 15.76 -8.24 0.56
N GLY A 65 15.26 -8.00 -0.66
CA GLY A 65 15.23 -9.00 -1.72
C GLY A 65 14.24 -10.14 -1.47
N GLN A 66 13.36 -9.99 -0.47
CA GLN A 66 12.38 -10.98 -0.08
C GLN A 66 10.99 -10.49 -0.45
N LYS A 67 10.36 -11.13 -1.42
CA LYS A 67 9.02 -10.73 -1.86
C LYS A 67 8.00 -11.07 -0.79
N ASN A 68 7.00 -10.20 -0.63
CA ASN A 68 5.79 -10.57 0.10
C ASN A 68 5.11 -11.79 -0.58
N GLU A 69 4.77 -12.79 0.23
CA GLU A 69 3.92 -13.89 -0.22
C GLU A 69 2.48 -13.38 -0.42
N ARG A 70 1.75 -14.02 -1.34
CA ARG A 70 0.46 -13.54 -1.87
C ARG A 70 -0.59 -13.33 -0.79
#